data_AF-A0A7C7VBA2-F1
#
_entry.id   AF-A0A7C7VBA2-F1
#
_cell.length_a   1.000
_cell.length_b   1.000
_cell.length_c   1.000
_cell.angle_alpha   90.00
_cell.angle_beta   90.00
_cell.angle_gamma   90.00
#
_symmetry.space_group_name_H-M   'P 1'
#
loop_
_entity.id
_entity.type
_entity.pdbx_description
1 polymer ?
#
loop_
_entity_poly.entity_id
_entity_poly.type
_entity_poly.pdbx_seq_one_letter_code
_entity_poly.pdbx_strand_id
1 'polypeptide(L)'
;MSAVLAALLAVAAAESQEAREAELLPKGVQVIHSPDAAPRTGYELRDAIRRALKRWARPDDQEAQEAAKEFVALYIELERDTKLARSQREKLKARLRYRLLALRDQIAR
;
A
#
# COMPACT_ATOMS: atom_id res chain seq x y z
N MET A 1 6.21 -35.96 -39.23
CA MET A 1 6.98 -36.00 -37.96
C MET A 1 8.21 -35.13 -38.20
N SER A 2 8.39 -33.94 -37.64
CA SER A 2 8.26 -33.58 -36.22
C SER A 2 7.95 -32.10 -36.07
N ALA A 3 6.75 -31.77 -35.58
CA ALA A 3 6.34 -30.42 -35.17
C ALA A 3 6.77 -30.10 -33.73
N VAL A 4 7.92 -30.62 -33.29
CA VAL A 4 8.39 -30.54 -31.89
C VAL A 4 9.54 -29.54 -31.73
N LEU A 5 10.10 -29.03 -32.83
CA LEU A 5 11.26 -28.11 -32.79
C LEU A 5 10.90 -26.61 -32.78
N ALA A 6 9.62 -26.24 -32.85
CA ALA A 6 9.19 -24.84 -32.80
C ALA A 6 8.78 -24.36 -31.38
N ALA A 7 8.68 -25.26 -30.40
CA ALA A 7 8.16 -24.93 -29.07
C ALA A 7 9.23 -24.49 -28.06
N LEU A 8 10.52 -24.55 -28.40
CA LEU A 8 11.61 -24.32 -27.44
C LEU A 8 12.32 -22.96 -27.56
N LEU A 9 11.82 -22.05 -28.41
CA LEU A 9 12.42 -20.71 -28.57
C LEU A 9 11.50 -19.55 -28.12
N ALA A 10 10.45 -19.84 -27.34
CA ALA A 10 9.49 -18.84 -26.85
C ALA A 10 9.45 -18.69 -25.32
N VAL A 11 10.43 -19.23 -24.58
CA VAL A 11 10.55 -19.13 -23.12
C VAL A 11 11.89 -18.49 -22.74
N ALA A 12 12.17 -17.31 -23.31
CA ALA A 12 13.33 -16.49 -22.92
C ALA A 12 13.13 -14.99 -23.18
N ALA A 13 11.89 -14.55 -23.45
CA ALA A 13 11.58 -13.14 -23.76
C ALA A 13 10.51 -12.53 -22.83
N ALA A 14 10.03 -13.29 -21.83
CA ALA A 14 8.97 -12.82 -20.93
C ALA A 14 9.50 -12.08 -19.67
N GLU A 15 10.78 -12.24 -19.31
CA GLU A 15 11.33 -11.65 -18.08
C GLU A 15 11.73 -10.17 -18.23
N SER A 16 11.71 -9.61 -19.44
CA SER A 16 12.17 -8.23 -19.70
C SER A 16 11.05 -7.18 -19.79
N GLN A 17 9.80 -7.56 -19.53
CA GLN A 17 8.65 -6.63 -19.58
C GLN A 17 8.18 -6.11 -18.22
N GLU A 18 8.40 -6.83 -17.11
CA GLU A 18 8.03 -6.35 -15.77
C GLU A 18 8.84 -5.13 -15.29
N ALA A 19 10.02 -4.88 -15.87
CA ALA A 19 10.87 -3.74 -15.48
C ALA A 19 10.52 -2.41 -16.17
N ARG A 20 9.59 -2.39 -17.14
CA ARG A 20 9.23 -1.17 -17.90
C ARG A 20 7.83 -0.62 -17.60
N GLU A 21 7.06 -1.26 -16.74
CA GLU A 21 5.75 -0.78 -16.29
C GLU A 21 5.82 0.04 -14.98
N ALA A 22 6.99 0.58 -14.64
CA ALA A 22 7.18 1.47 -13.49
C ALA A 22 6.97 2.96 -13.82
N GLU A 23 6.71 3.32 -15.09
CA GLU A 23 6.67 4.71 -15.55
C GLU A 23 5.33 5.08 -16.20
N LEU A 24 4.21 4.62 -15.65
CA LEU A 24 2.89 5.15 -15.98
C LEU A 24 1.86 4.85 -14.90
N LEU A 25 2.14 5.26 -13.67
CA LEU A 25 1.11 5.27 -12.62
C LEU A 25 0.34 6.60 -12.70
N PRO A 26 -0.94 6.59 -13.13
CA PRO A 26 -1.80 7.76 -12.99
C PRO A 26 -1.88 8.16 -11.51
N LYS A 27 -2.02 9.47 -11.25
CA LYS A 27 -2.43 9.99 -9.94
C LYS A 27 -3.75 9.33 -9.55
N GLY A 28 -3.66 8.23 -8.81
CA GLY A 28 -4.81 7.37 -8.52
C GLY A 28 -4.46 5.91 -8.31
N VAL A 29 -3.24 5.59 -7.84
CA VAL A 29 -2.95 4.24 -7.32
C VAL A 29 -3.74 4.08 -6.03
N GLN A 30 -4.98 3.65 -6.19
CA GLN A 30 -5.71 2.99 -5.13
C GLN A 30 -4.90 1.75 -4.78
N VAL A 31 -4.15 1.83 -3.69
CA VAL A 31 -3.73 0.63 -2.96
C VAL A 31 -5.00 0.13 -2.28
N ILE A 32 -5.94 -0.40 -3.09
CA ILE A 32 -7.03 -1.21 -2.58
C ILE A 32 -6.32 -2.41 -1.99
N HIS A 33 -6.37 -2.51 -0.67
CA HIS A 33 -5.97 -3.70 0.05
C HIS A 33 -6.77 -4.87 -0.51
N SER A 34 -6.20 -5.61 -1.46
CA SER A 34 -6.66 -6.95 -1.75
C SER A 34 -6.52 -7.72 -0.43
N PRO A 35 -7.62 -8.28 0.13
CA PRO A 35 -7.57 -9.06 1.36
C PRO A 35 -6.68 -10.31 1.23
N ASP A 36 -6.25 -10.63 0.00
CA ASP A 36 -5.40 -11.75 -0.38
C ASP A 36 -3.91 -11.38 -0.61
N ALA A 37 -3.54 -10.11 -0.43
CA ALA A 37 -2.14 -9.71 -0.53
C ALA A 37 -1.36 -10.24 0.68
N ALA A 38 -0.23 -10.89 0.44
CA ALA A 38 0.65 -11.38 1.49
C ALA A 38 0.96 -10.28 2.52
N PRO A 39 0.98 -10.61 3.84
CA PRO A 39 1.19 -9.62 4.88
C PRO A 39 2.56 -8.95 4.70
N ARG A 40 2.56 -7.61 4.68
CA ARG A 40 3.78 -6.81 4.58
C ARG A 40 4.75 -7.16 5.71
N THR A 41 6.04 -7.13 5.42
CA THR A 41 7.07 -7.11 6.46
C THR A 41 6.97 -5.82 7.28
N GLY A 42 7.53 -5.82 8.49
CA GLY A 42 7.50 -4.62 9.35
C GLY A 42 8.19 -3.39 8.71
N TYR A 43 9.19 -3.61 7.86
CA TYR A 43 9.84 -2.55 7.08
C TYR A 43 8.89 -1.97 6.02
N GLU A 44 8.27 -2.84 5.21
CA GLU A 44 7.31 -2.43 4.17
C GLU A 44 6.09 -1.73 4.76
N LEU A 45 5.60 -2.19 5.92
CA LEU A 45 4.49 -1.56 6.61
C LEU A 45 4.85 -0.13 7.08
N ARG A 46 6.05 0.05 7.62
CA ARG A 46 6.53 1.37 8.03
C ARG A 46 6.63 2.32 6.83
N ASP A 47 7.14 1.84 5.72
CA ASP A 47 7.28 2.66 4.51
C ASP A 47 5.93 2.93 3.84
N ALA A 48 4.99 1.97 3.87
CA ALA A 48 3.61 2.19 3.45
C ALA A 48 2.94 3.28 4.29
N ILE A 49 3.08 3.24 5.61
CA ILE A 49 2.56 4.29 6.51
C ILE A 49 3.18 5.65 6.18
N ARG A 50 4.50 5.72 5.97
CA ARG A 50 5.16 6.98 5.60
C ARG A 50 4.65 7.54 4.27
N ARG A 51 4.47 6.68 3.25
CA ARG A 51 3.94 7.08 1.95
C ARG A 51 2.50 7.57 2.06
N ALA A 52 1.65 6.84 2.78
CA ALA A 52 0.26 7.25 3.02
C ALA A 52 0.19 8.59 3.76
N LEU A 53 0.99 8.79 4.80
CA LEU A 53 1.05 10.07 5.52
C LEU A 53 1.49 11.24 4.62
N LYS A 54 2.43 10.99 3.71
CA LYS A 54 2.88 12.01 2.74
C LYS A 54 1.81 12.30 1.68
N ARG A 55 1.17 11.26 1.14
CA ARG A 55 0.11 11.36 0.14
C ARG A 55 -1.07 12.16 0.69
N TRP A 56 -1.55 11.79 1.87
CA TRP A 56 -2.68 12.42 2.55
C TRP A 56 -2.25 13.51 3.53
N ALA A 57 -1.24 14.30 3.16
CA ALA A 57 -0.80 15.42 3.99
C ALA A 57 -1.90 16.49 4.13
N ARG A 58 -2.68 16.71 3.07
CA ARG A 58 -3.79 17.69 3.01
C ARG A 58 -4.91 17.19 2.07
N PRO A 59 -5.68 16.17 2.47
CA PRO A 59 -6.80 15.71 1.68
C PRO A 59 -7.91 16.78 1.70
N ASP A 60 -8.55 16.97 0.56
CA ASP A 60 -9.81 17.70 0.50
C ASP A 60 -10.97 16.86 1.07
N ASP A 61 -12.18 17.42 1.08
CA ASP A 61 -13.34 16.76 1.69
C ASP A 61 -13.79 15.51 0.91
N GLN A 62 -13.53 15.46 -0.40
CA GLN A 62 -13.82 14.28 -1.23
C GLN A 62 -12.80 13.16 -0.96
N GLU A 63 -11.54 13.52 -0.80
CA GLU A 63 -10.42 12.63 -0.50
C GLU A 63 -10.40 12.15 0.96
N ALA A 64 -11.02 12.89 1.89
CA ALA A 64 -10.96 12.61 3.32
C ALA A 64 -11.46 11.19 3.68
N GLN A 65 -12.50 10.72 3.01
CA GLN A 65 -13.03 9.37 3.21
C GLN A 65 -12.06 8.29 2.71
N GLU A 66 -11.40 8.49 1.57
CA GLU A 66 -10.42 7.56 1.03
C GLU A 66 -9.17 7.50 1.91
N ALA A 67 -8.67 8.67 2.34
CA ALA A 67 -7.57 8.76 3.29
C ALA A 67 -7.89 8.02 4.60
N ALA A 68 -9.11 8.17 5.12
CA ALA A 68 -9.54 7.48 6.34
C ALA A 68 -9.54 5.95 6.16
N LYS A 69 -10.07 5.45 5.04
CA LYS A 69 -10.05 4.01 4.72
C LYS A 69 -8.63 3.47 4.66
N GLU A 70 -7.71 4.15 3.97
CA GLU A 70 -6.31 3.71 3.88
C GLU A 70 -5.62 3.71 5.26
N PHE A 71 -5.83 4.75 6.07
CA PHE A 71 -5.24 4.80 7.41
C PHE A 71 -5.81 3.76 8.38
N VAL A 72 -7.10 3.42 8.28
CA VAL A 72 -7.69 2.32 9.06
C VAL A 72 -7.09 0.98 8.66
N ALA A 73 -6.94 0.70 7.37
CA ALA A 73 -6.32 -0.54 6.90
C ALA A 73 -4.89 -0.70 7.44
N LEU A 74 -4.06 0.35 7.30
CA LEU A 74 -2.70 0.37 7.81
C LEU A 74 -2.64 0.24 9.34
N TYR A 75 -3.62 0.81 10.05
CA TYR A 75 -3.71 0.68 11.50
C TYR A 75 -3.99 -0.77 11.92
N ILE A 76 -4.92 -1.46 11.24
CA ILE A 76 -5.25 -2.86 11.51
C ILE A 76 -4.05 -3.77 11.23
N GLU A 77 -3.35 -3.59 10.12
CA GLU A 77 -2.10 -4.32 9.84
C GLU A 77 -1.07 -4.09 10.93
N LEU A 78 -0.92 -2.84 11.38
CA LEU A 78 0.00 -2.47 12.45
C LEU A 78 -0.40 -3.05 13.81
N GLU A 79 -1.68 -3.31 14.06
CA GLU A 79 -2.11 -4.03 15.27
C GLU A 79 -1.69 -5.49 15.26
N ARG A 80 -1.71 -6.11 14.08
CA ARG A 80 -1.36 -7.53 13.88
C ARG A 80 0.14 -7.75 13.72
N ASP A 81 0.92 -6.70 13.44
CA ASP A 81 2.36 -6.80 13.26
C ASP A 81 3.12 -7.10 14.57
N THR A 82 3.80 -8.24 14.56
CA THR A 82 4.69 -8.70 15.63
C THR A 82 6.18 -8.48 15.31
N LYS A 83 6.50 -8.06 14.07
CA LYS A 83 7.89 -7.93 13.60
C LYS A 83 8.53 -6.60 13.97
N LEU A 84 7.76 -5.52 14.10
CA LEU A 84 8.27 -4.24 14.58
C LEU A 84 8.49 -4.24 16.09
N ALA A 85 9.55 -3.53 16.50
CA ALA A 85 9.76 -3.22 17.91
C ALA A 85 8.54 -2.49 18.48
N ARG A 86 8.11 -2.88 19.70
CA ARG A 86 6.91 -2.33 20.35
C ARG A 86 6.90 -0.80 20.37
N SER A 87 8.01 -0.16 20.72
CA SER A 87 8.12 1.31 20.75
C SER A 87 7.85 1.97 19.38
N GLN A 88 8.32 1.34 18.30
CA GLN A 88 8.07 1.82 16.93
C GLN A 88 6.62 1.63 16.53
N ARG A 89 6.04 0.46 16.85
CA ARG A 89 4.62 0.17 16.59
C ARG A 89 3.70 1.15 17.30
N GLU A 90 3.90 1.39 18.60
CA GLU A 90 3.08 2.34 19.36
C GLU A 90 3.21 3.77 18.83
N LYS A 91 4.43 4.19 18.46
CA LYS A 91 4.65 5.51 17.85
C LYS A 91 3.89 5.67 16.52
N LEU A 92 3.90 4.65 15.67
CA LEU A 92 3.16 4.66 14.40
C LEU A 92 1.65 4.62 14.64
N LYS A 93 1.16 3.81 15.58
CA LYS A 93 -0.25 3.76 15.98
C LYS A 93 -0.75 5.12 16.45
N ALA A 94 0.01 5.81 17.31
CA ALA A 94 -0.35 7.13 17.82
C ALA A 94 -0.49 8.16 16.68
N ARG A 95 0.41 8.13 15.69
CA ARG A 95 0.35 9.02 14.52
C ARG A 95 -0.88 8.75 13.66
N LEU A 96 -1.17 7.48 13.38
CA LEU A 96 -2.36 7.10 12.60
C LEU A 96 -3.64 7.48 13.33
N ARG A 97 -3.74 7.23 14.64
CA ARG A 97 -4.90 7.64 15.46
C ARG A 97 -5.13 9.15 15.43
N TYR A 98 -4.08 9.94 15.60
CA TYR A 98 -4.18 11.40 15.51
C TYR A 98 -4.73 11.84 14.15
N ARG A 99 -4.23 11.24 13.06
CA ARG A 99 -4.68 11.60 11.71
C ARG A 99 -6.14 11.18 11.45
N LEU A 100 -6.53 10.01 11.92
CA LEU A 100 -7.91 9.51 11.82
C LEU A 100 -8.90 10.41 12.58
N LEU A 101 -8.52 10.92 13.76
CA LEU A 101 -9.35 11.88 14.49
C LEU A 101 -9.52 13.18 13.70
N ALA A 102 -8.45 13.71 13.12
CA ALA A 102 -8.53 14.90 12.28
C ALA A 102 -9.42 14.69 11.04
N LEU A 103 -9.33 13.52 10.40
CA LEU A 103 -10.18 13.17 9.26
C LEU A 103 -11.64 12.98 9.66
N ARG A 104 -11.92 12.36 10.82
CA ARG A 104 -13.27 12.28 11.37
C ARG A 104 -13.88 13.68 11.52
N ASP A 105 -13.13 14.60 12.12
CA ASP A 105 -13.60 15.97 12.35
C ASP A 105 -13.76 16.77 11.04
N GLN A 106 -13.07 16.39 9.97
CA GLN A 106 -13.26 16.94 8.63
C GLN A 106 -14.51 16.37 7.97
N ILE A 107 -14.71 15.05 8.01
CA ILE A 107 -15.85 14.35 7.39
C ILE A 107 -17.19 14.69 8.08
N ALA A 108 -17.16 15.00 9.38
CA ALA A 108 -18.37 15.32 10.15
C ALA A 108 -18.85 16.77 9.96
N ARG A 109 -18.11 17.61 9.24
CA ARG A 109 -18.51 18.98 8.90
C ARG A 109 -19.41 18.99 7.68
#